data_AF-A0A1F4AVV5-F1
#
_entry.id   AF-A0A1F4AVV5-F1
#
_cell.length_a   1.000
_cell.length_b   1.000
_cell.length_c   1.000
_cell.angle_alpha   90.00
_cell.angle_beta   90.00
_cell.angle_gamma   90.00
#
_symmetry.space_group_name_H-M   'P 1'
#
loop_
_entity.id
_entity.type
_entity.pdbx_description
1 polymer ?
#
loop_
_entity_poly.entity_id
_entity_poly.type
_entity_poly.pdbx_seq_one_letter_code
_entity_poly.pdbx_strand_id
1 'polypeptide(L)'
;MEGSRALLPTLRPAGELVTYLGEAAAELRHGAQVVLNVAPHGCMVASMGELLTPAIEACAGRGRVQHLFSAEGDLDEELLGLAVLKALGPERYLQRRPAPAAERASR
;
A
#
# COMPACT_ATOMS: atom_id res chain seq x y z
N MET A 1 -17.05 7.26 1.80
CA MET A 1 -16.75 8.72 1.86
C MET A 1 -16.55 9.26 3.27
N GLU A 2 -17.12 8.64 4.31
CA GLU A 2 -16.99 9.12 5.69
C GLU A 2 -15.54 9.10 6.22
N GLY A 3 -14.79 8.03 5.94
CA GLY A 3 -13.37 7.94 6.30
C GLY A 3 -12.48 8.98 5.62
N SER A 4 -12.77 9.35 4.37
CA SER A 4 -11.99 10.37 3.65
C SER A 4 -12.19 11.76 4.23
N ARG A 5 -13.35 12.09 4.84
CA ARG A 5 -13.58 13.39 5.49
C ARG A 5 -12.75 13.58 6.75
N ALA A 6 -12.42 12.49 7.45
CA ALA A 6 -11.52 12.55 8.61
C ALA A 6 -10.08 12.88 8.20
N LEU A 7 -9.69 12.49 6.97
CA LEU A 7 -8.34 12.68 6.44
C LEU A 7 -8.19 13.96 5.62
N LEU A 8 -9.23 14.32 4.87
CA LEU A 8 -9.28 15.45 3.97
C LEU A 8 -10.64 16.15 4.15
N PRO A 9 -10.78 17.04 5.15
CA PRO A 9 -12.08 17.63 5.52
C PRO A 9 -12.76 18.39 4.39
N THR A 10 -11.96 18.99 3.51
CA THR A 10 -12.45 19.74 2.35
C THR A 10 -12.91 18.84 1.21
N LEU A 11 -12.57 17.53 1.23
CA LEU A 11 -12.72 16.59 0.11
C LEU A 11 -12.14 17.12 -1.21
N ARG A 12 -11.17 18.05 -1.12
CA ARG A 12 -10.49 18.66 -2.26
C ARG A 12 -8.98 18.41 -2.16
N PRO A 13 -8.30 18.05 -3.27
CA PRO A 13 -8.87 17.86 -4.61
C PRO A 13 -9.81 16.65 -4.69
N ALA A 14 -10.90 16.81 -5.44
CA ALA A 14 -11.88 15.74 -5.63
C ALA A 14 -11.37 14.76 -6.69
N GLY A 15 -11.84 13.52 -6.64
CA GLY A 15 -11.44 12.47 -7.59
C GLY A 15 -10.70 11.32 -6.90
N GLU A 16 -9.80 10.68 -7.62
CA GLU A 16 -9.13 9.42 -7.22
C GLU A 16 -8.42 9.51 -5.87
N LEU A 17 -7.90 10.68 -5.50
CA LEU A 17 -7.27 10.88 -4.20
C LEU A 17 -8.24 10.62 -3.03
N VAL A 18 -9.47 11.16 -3.08
CA VAL A 18 -10.45 10.99 -2.00
C VAL A 18 -10.83 9.51 -1.83
N THR A 19 -10.96 8.80 -2.95
CA THR A 19 -11.23 7.36 -2.99
C THR A 19 -10.07 6.59 -2.38
N TYR A 20 -8.85 6.82 -2.87
CA TYR A 20 -7.62 6.19 -2.36
C TYR A 20 -7.48 6.36 -0.84
N LEU A 21 -7.63 7.57 -0.32
CA LEU A 21 -7.53 7.84 1.13
C LEU A 21 -8.58 7.08 1.94
N GLY A 22 -9.82 7.04 1.43
CA GLY A 22 -10.94 6.38 2.09
C GLY A 22 -10.77 4.86 2.13
N GLU A 23 -10.38 4.27 1.01
CA GLU A 23 -10.17 2.83 0.85
C GLU A 23 -8.94 2.37 1.61
N ALA A 24 -7.79 3.05 1.47
CA ALA A 24 -6.58 2.70 2.21
C ALA A 24 -6.83 2.69 3.73
N ALA A 25 -7.50 3.72 4.26
CA ALA A 25 -7.83 3.76 5.67
C ALA A 25 -8.87 2.70 6.08
N ALA A 26 -9.81 2.35 5.20
CA ALA A 26 -10.79 1.30 5.46
C ALA A 26 -10.15 -0.09 5.52
N GLU A 27 -9.28 -0.43 4.56
CA GLU A 27 -8.56 -1.70 4.53
C GLU A 27 -7.69 -1.89 5.76
N LEU A 28 -6.95 -0.85 6.16
CA LEU A 28 -6.15 -0.88 7.39
C LEU A 28 -7.03 -1.08 8.64
N ARG A 29 -8.18 -0.40 8.73
CA ARG A 29 -9.15 -0.62 9.83
C ARG A 29 -9.73 -2.03 9.83
N HIS A 30 -9.89 -2.66 8.68
CA HIS A 30 -10.32 -4.05 8.54
C HIS A 30 -9.20 -5.06 8.83
N GLY A 31 -8.02 -4.60 9.23
CA GLY A 31 -6.91 -5.45 9.64
C GLY A 31 -6.00 -5.86 8.49
N ALA A 32 -5.95 -5.09 7.40
CA ALA A 32 -4.86 -5.18 6.44
C ALA A 32 -3.53 -4.76 7.10
N GLN A 33 -2.49 -5.56 6.89
CA GLN A 33 -1.17 -5.34 7.49
C GLN A 33 -0.35 -4.33 6.68
N VAL A 34 -0.56 -4.33 5.38
CA VAL A 34 0.07 -3.42 4.43
C VAL A 34 -0.91 -3.07 3.33
N VAL A 35 -0.98 -1.79 2.99
CA VAL A 35 -1.60 -1.28 1.76
C VAL A 35 -0.48 -0.84 0.83
N LEU A 36 -0.46 -1.35 -0.39
CA LEU A 36 0.56 -1.02 -1.39
C LEU A 36 0.06 0.12 -2.27
N ASN A 37 0.78 1.23 -2.29
CA ASN A 37 0.59 2.34 -3.21
C ASN A 37 1.62 2.21 -4.34
N VAL A 38 1.21 1.56 -5.43
CA VAL A 38 2.06 1.22 -6.57
C VAL A 38 1.75 2.18 -7.73
N ALA A 39 2.75 2.88 -8.24
CA ALA A 39 2.56 3.84 -9.33
C ALA A 39 3.87 4.21 -10.03
N PRO A 40 3.84 4.73 -11.27
CA PRO A 40 5.01 5.33 -11.87
C PRO A 40 5.45 6.60 -11.11
N HIS A 41 6.73 6.92 -11.17
CA HIS A 41 7.28 8.17 -10.66
C HIS A 41 6.56 9.36 -11.31
N GLY A 42 6.19 10.35 -10.49
CA GLY A 42 5.45 11.52 -10.95
C GLY A 42 3.93 11.33 -11.04
N CYS A 43 3.38 10.16 -10.68
CA CYS A 43 1.93 10.00 -10.52
C CYS A 43 1.42 10.88 -9.38
N MET A 44 0.70 11.96 -9.74
CA MET A 44 0.24 12.99 -8.81
C MET A 44 -0.57 12.42 -7.64
N VAL A 45 -1.54 11.54 -7.92
CA VAL A 45 -2.40 10.95 -6.87
C VAL A 45 -1.59 10.08 -5.93
N ALA A 46 -0.65 9.30 -6.45
CA ALA A 46 0.19 8.41 -5.64
C ALA A 46 1.14 9.21 -4.73
N SER A 47 1.77 10.27 -5.25
CA SER A 47 2.63 11.16 -4.46
C SER A 47 1.85 11.97 -3.41
N MET A 48 0.63 12.41 -3.73
CA MET A 48 -0.25 13.03 -2.73
C MET A 48 -0.68 12.02 -1.66
N GLY A 49 -0.93 10.77 -2.06
CA GLY A 49 -1.21 9.66 -1.14
C GLY A 49 -0.05 9.41 -0.18
N GLU A 50 1.19 9.45 -0.67
CA GLU A 50 2.40 9.35 0.16
C GLU A 50 2.51 10.45 1.21
N LEU A 51 2.27 11.71 0.82
CA LEU A 51 2.26 12.83 1.76
C LEU A 51 1.20 12.68 2.86
N LEU A 52 0.09 11.99 2.56
CA LEU A 52 -1.03 11.79 3.47
C LEU A 52 -0.95 10.48 4.26
N THR A 53 0.05 9.63 4.00
CA THR A 53 0.25 8.36 4.70
C THR A 53 0.21 8.47 6.23
N PRO A 54 0.88 9.44 6.89
CA PRO A 54 0.81 9.57 8.33
C PRO A 54 -0.62 9.78 8.86
N ALA A 55 -1.45 10.51 8.11
CA ALA A 55 -2.84 10.72 8.48
C ALA A 55 -3.67 9.45 8.27
N ILE A 56 -3.46 8.72 7.17
CA ILE A 56 -4.12 7.44 6.88
C ILE A 56 -3.84 6.44 8.00
N GLU A 57 -2.56 6.26 8.36
CA GLU A 57 -2.11 5.33 9.38
C GLU A 57 -2.62 5.73 10.78
N ALA A 58 -2.59 7.02 11.12
CA ALA A 58 -3.15 7.51 12.38
C ALA A 58 -4.66 7.28 12.48
N CYS A 59 -5.40 7.44 11.37
CA CYS A 59 -6.84 7.20 11.32
C CYS A 59 -7.21 5.71 11.43
N ALA A 60 -6.35 4.82 10.92
CA ALA A 60 -6.59 3.37 10.97
C ALA A 60 -6.11 2.73 12.28
N GLY A 61 -5.08 3.28 12.91
CA GLY A 61 -4.52 2.84 14.19
C GLY A 61 -3.56 1.65 14.12
N ARG A 62 -3.66 0.80 13.09
CA ARG A 62 -2.76 -0.34 12.84
C ARG A 62 -2.54 -0.57 11.34
N GLY A 63 -1.46 -1.30 11.03
CA GLY A 63 -1.00 -1.54 9.66
C GLY A 63 -0.19 -0.37 9.12
N ARG A 64 0.22 -0.45 7.85
CA ARG A 64 1.07 0.55 7.20
C ARG A 64 0.71 0.75 5.74
N VAL A 65 1.04 1.91 5.20
CA VAL A 65 1.08 2.14 3.75
C VAL A 65 2.52 1.97 3.28
N GLN A 66 2.72 1.26 2.17
CA GLN A 66 4.00 1.16 1.49
C GLN A 66 3.90 1.75 0.10
N HIS A 67 4.81 2.67 -0.21
CA HIS A 67 4.97 3.23 -1.54
C HIS A 67 5.96 2.40 -2.35
N LEU A 68 5.56 1.97 -3.54
CA LEU A 68 6.40 1.27 -4.50
C LEU A 68 6.31 2.06 -5.81
N PHE A 69 7.24 3.00 -5.99
CA PHE A 69 7.29 3.85 -7.18
C PHE A 69 8.46 3.44 -8.07
N SER A 70 8.20 3.41 -9.37
CA SER A 70 9.17 3.00 -10.39
C SER A 70 9.02 3.86 -11.64
N ALA A 71 9.95 3.78 -12.59
CA ALA A 71 9.91 4.65 -13.76
C ALA A 71 8.69 4.36 -14.65
N GLU A 72 8.34 3.09 -14.85
CA GLU A 72 7.27 2.66 -15.75
C GLU A 72 6.04 2.09 -15.02
N GLY A 73 6.04 2.11 -13.68
CA GLY A 73 5.01 1.44 -12.89
C GLY A 73 5.21 -0.08 -12.80
N ASP A 74 6.40 -0.55 -13.16
CA ASP A 74 6.88 -1.91 -12.90
C ASP A 74 7.08 -2.15 -11.40
N LEU A 75 6.96 -3.41 -10.99
CA LEU A 75 7.06 -3.79 -9.59
C LEU A 75 8.45 -4.33 -9.29
N ASP A 76 9.18 -3.63 -8.42
CA ASP A 76 10.43 -4.13 -7.84
C ASP A 76 10.12 -5.22 -6.81
N GLU A 77 10.45 -6.47 -7.15
CA GLU A 77 10.19 -7.64 -6.30
C GLU A 77 10.97 -7.61 -4.98
N GLU A 78 12.15 -6.99 -4.95
CA GLU A 78 12.96 -6.88 -3.72
C GLU A 78 12.34 -5.88 -2.76
N LEU A 79 11.92 -4.71 -3.27
CA LEU A 79 11.21 -3.71 -2.48
C LEU A 79 9.85 -4.21 -1.99
N LEU A 80 9.11 -4.94 -2.85
CA LEU A 80 7.88 -5.60 -2.43
C LEU A 80 8.15 -6.63 -1.33
N GLY A 81 9.14 -7.49 -1.52
CA GLY A 81 9.53 -8.51 -0.53
C GLY A 81 9.88 -7.87 0.81
N LEU A 82 10.67 -6.79 0.79
CA LEU A 82 11.04 -6.05 1.98
C LEU A 82 9.83 -5.38 2.67
N ALA A 83 8.89 -4.85 1.90
CA ALA A 83 7.67 -4.26 2.44
C ALA A 83 6.79 -5.29 3.15
N VAL A 84 6.59 -6.46 2.52
CA VAL A 84 5.83 -7.55 3.11
C VAL A 84 6.53 -8.10 4.35
N LEU A 85 7.87 -8.26 4.29
CA LEU A 85 8.68 -8.66 5.45
C LEU A 85 8.50 -7.69 6.62
N LYS A 86 8.58 -6.38 6.37
CA LYS A 86 8.40 -5.34 7.40
C LYS A 86 6.99 -5.32 7.98
N ALA A 87 5.98 -5.69 7.20
CA ALA A 87 4.59 -5.71 7.65
C ALA A 87 4.23 -6.98 8.44
N LEU A 88 4.75 -8.14 8.02
CA LEU A 88 4.38 -9.44 8.59
C LEU A 88 5.37 -9.96 9.64
N GLY A 89 6.62 -9.48 9.62
CA GLY A 89 7.73 -10.06 10.36
C GLY A 89 8.36 -11.26 9.65
N PRO A 90 9.58 -11.66 10.05
CA PRO A 90 10.37 -12.68 9.36
C PRO A 90 9.71 -14.06 9.36
N GLU A 91 9.09 -14.48 10.46
CA GLU A 91 8.51 -15.81 10.60
C GLU A 91 7.34 -16.00 9.63
N ARG A 92 6.41 -15.02 9.59
CA ARG A 92 5.23 -15.06 8.71
C ARG A 92 5.60 -14.87 7.24
N TYR A 93 6.63 -14.06 6.97
CA TYR A 93 7.14 -13.89 5.61
C TYR A 93 7.70 -15.20 5.04
N LEU A 94 8.53 -15.91 5.80
CA LEU A 94 9.13 -17.17 5.36
C LEU A 94 8.10 -18.30 5.20
N GLN A 95 7.07 -18.35 6.06
CA GLN A 95 5.97 -19.31 5.95
C GLN A 95 5.10 -19.11 4.71
N ARG A 96 4.98 -17.86 4.22
CA ARG A 96 4.15 -17.49 3.08
C ARG A 96 4.92 -17.31 1.78
N ARG A 97 6.25 -17.35 1.82
CA ARG A 97 7.07 -17.26 0.60
C ARG A 97 6.75 -18.48 -0.27
N PRO A 98 6.17 -18.31 -1.47
CA PRO A 98 6.06 -19.43 -2.38
C PRO A 98 7.48 -19.94 -2.67
N ALA A 99 7.64 -21.26 -2.74
CA ALA A 99 8.87 -21.84 -3.25
C ALA A 99 9.20 -21.20 -4.62
N PRO A 100 10.47 -20.89 -4.92
CA PRO A 100 10.84 -20.35 -6.22
C PRO A 100 10.30 -21.27 -7.32
N ALA A 101 9.76 -20.68 -8.39
CA ALA A 101 9.11 -21.37 -9.51
C ALA A 101 10.10 -22.20 -10.37
N ALA A 102 10.93 -23.03 -9.76
CA ALA A 102 11.90 -23.90 -10.43
C ALA A 102 11.34 -25.29 -10.76
N GLU A 103 10.02 -25.51 -10.66
CA GLU A 103 9.42 -26.83 -10.87
C GLU A 103 8.06 -26.78 -11.60
N ARG A 104 7.91 -25.87 -12.57
CA ARG A 104 6.77 -25.87 -13.51
C ARG A 104 7.17 -26.04 -14.99
N ALA A 105 8.43 -26.40 -15.24
CA ALA A 105 8.96 -26.66 -16.60
C ALA A 105 9.42 -28.12 -16.79
N SER A 106 8.79 -29.07 -16.10
CA SER A 106 8.95 -30.52 -16.39
C SER A 106 7.72 -31.30 -15.93
N ARG A 107 6.57 -31.02 -16.53
CA ARG A 107 5.45 -31.97 -16.71
C ARG A 107 4.73 -31.66 -18.00
#